data_AF-E0UNJ2-F1
#
_entry.id   AF-E0UNJ2-F1
#
_cell.length_a   1.000
_cell.length_b   1.000
_cell.length_c   1.000
_cell.angle_alpha   90.00
_cell.angle_beta   90.00
_cell.angle_gamma   90.00
#
_symmetry.space_group_name_H-M   'P 1'
#
loop_
_entity.id
_entity.type
_entity.pdbx_description
1 polymer ?
#
loop_
_entity_poly.entity_id
_entity_poly.type
_entity_poly.pdbx_seq_one_letter_code
_entity_poly.pdbx_strand_id
1 'polypeptide(L)'
;MKEIITQVFIELKKFMGLTIHYKFKTETDSHMKAYKLIDKLHQVALTLPWVQVNPIRELNQTQLDNTDATDPLFFLKISAAKILITEGEIQKISPTAFIGWTAHVAEGCESLKIFLCRYPGSQVWEAQSFCKTQYAALQESGGILNFLRAHTSIILLLDEVQKLGILEEVVDESHYWEHRDLKKLIEEIKAWQGLTDSVGEIFEQISRNSLFNDYNK
;
A
#
# COMPACT_ATOMS: atom_id res chain seq x y z
N MET A 1 -31.66 6.56 18.29
CA MET A 1 -31.45 6.49 16.81
C MET A 1 -30.03 6.90 16.42
N LYS A 2 -29.52 8.06 16.88
CA LYS A 2 -28.08 8.43 16.71
C LYS A 2 -27.11 7.39 17.30
N GLU A 3 -27.36 6.90 18.52
CA GLU A 3 -26.49 5.90 19.17
C GLU A 3 -26.43 4.56 18.43
N ILE A 4 -27.55 4.11 17.84
CA ILE A 4 -27.60 2.84 17.07
C ILE A 4 -26.81 2.99 15.76
N ILE A 5 -26.92 4.15 15.08
CA ILE A 5 -26.14 4.43 13.87
C ILE A 5 -24.65 4.50 14.21
N THR A 6 -24.28 5.15 15.32
CA THR A 6 -22.88 5.20 15.79
C THR A 6 -22.34 3.81 16.13
N GLN A 7 -23.12 2.97 16.81
CA GLN A 7 -22.71 1.61 17.16
C GLN A 7 -22.52 0.71 15.91
N VAL A 8 -23.45 0.80 14.95
CA VAL A 8 -23.36 0.09 13.66
C VAL A 8 -22.16 0.58 12.86
N PHE A 9 -21.87 1.89 12.86
CA PHE A 9 -20.70 2.43 12.18
C PHE A 9 -19.38 1.99 12.84
N ILE A 10 -19.33 1.91 14.18
CA ILE A 10 -18.19 1.38 14.94
C ILE A 10 -18.00 -0.12 14.64
N GLU A 11 -19.08 -0.89 14.58
CA GLU A 11 -18.99 -2.31 14.23
C GLU A 11 -18.59 -2.53 12.77
N LEU A 12 -19.09 -1.73 11.83
CA LEU A 12 -18.68 -1.79 10.41
C LEU A 12 -17.23 -1.35 10.21
N LYS A 13 -16.73 -0.35 10.96
CA LYS A 13 -15.30 0.02 10.99
C LYS A 13 -14.40 -1.13 11.47
N LYS A 14 -14.89 -2.04 12.33
CA LYS A 14 -14.12 -3.24 12.72
C LYS A 14 -13.98 -4.26 11.58
N PHE A 15 -14.84 -4.21 10.57
CA PHE A 15 -14.80 -5.10 9.40
C PHE A 15 -13.97 -4.52 8.23
N MET A 16 -13.77 -3.21 8.18
CA MET A 16 -12.87 -2.56 7.21
C MET A 16 -11.47 -2.46 7.84
N GLY A 17 -10.42 -2.78 7.08
CA GLY A 17 -9.04 -2.81 7.59
C GLY A 17 -8.47 -1.41 7.82
N LEU A 18 -7.18 -1.32 8.18
CA LEU A 18 -6.41 -0.10 7.95
C LEU A 18 -5.56 -0.31 6.70
N THR A 19 -6.22 -0.14 5.55
CA THR A 19 -5.66 -0.33 4.22
C THR A 19 -5.30 1.01 3.59
N ILE A 20 -4.14 1.05 2.93
CA ILE A 20 -3.75 2.17 2.06
C ILE A 20 -3.98 1.73 0.62
N HIS A 21 -4.95 2.32 -0.05
CA HIS A 21 -5.20 2.17 -1.48
C HIS A 21 -4.52 3.29 -2.25
N TYR A 22 -3.96 2.99 -3.41
CA TYR A 22 -3.31 4.00 -4.26
C TYR A 22 -3.44 3.68 -5.74
N LYS A 23 -3.44 4.75 -6.54
CA LYS A 23 -3.42 4.71 -8.00
C LYS A 23 -2.29 5.57 -8.54
N PHE A 24 -1.61 5.05 -9.55
CA PHE A 24 -0.54 5.76 -10.26
C PHE A 24 -0.90 5.88 -11.72
N LYS A 25 -0.51 6.98 -12.35
CA LYS A 25 -0.71 7.23 -13.77
C LYS A 25 0.38 8.13 -14.33
N THR A 26 0.86 7.81 -15.52
CA THR A 26 1.79 8.64 -16.27
C THR A 26 1.53 8.56 -17.77
N GLU A 27 1.59 9.72 -18.43
CA GLU A 27 1.32 9.88 -19.86
C GLU A 27 2.54 9.56 -20.74
N THR A 28 3.65 9.11 -20.16
CA THR A 28 4.82 8.71 -20.96
C THR A 28 4.52 7.45 -21.76
N ASP A 29 4.71 7.49 -23.07
CA ASP A 29 4.66 6.30 -23.94
C ASP A 29 5.94 5.44 -23.85
N SER A 30 7.04 6.04 -23.39
CA SER A 30 8.36 5.40 -23.31
C SER A 30 8.46 4.43 -22.13
N HIS A 31 8.69 3.16 -22.46
CA HIS A 31 9.04 2.11 -21.50
C HIS A 31 10.22 2.50 -20.60
N MET A 32 11.26 3.12 -21.17
CA MET A 32 12.45 3.52 -20.41
C MET A 32 12.15 4.64 -19.40
N LYS A 33 11.24 5.56 -19.72
CA LYS A 33 10.81 6.59 -18.76
C LYS A 33 9.96 5.98 -17.65
N ALA A 34 9.04 5.05 -17.97
CA ALA A 34 8.28 4.30 -16.99
C ALA A 34 9.20 3.49 -16.05
N TYR A 35 10.22 2.82 -16.60
CA TYR A 35 11.24 2.11 -15.82
C TYR A 35 11.94 3.04 -14.84
N LYS A 36 12.42 4.20 -15.29
CA LYS A 36 13.12 5.17 -14.43
C LYS A 36 12.25 5.69 -13.28
N LEU A 37 10.93 5.79 -13.48
CA LEU A 37 10.00 6.16 -12.40
C LEU A 37 9.94 5.05 -11.34
N ILE A 38 9.77 3.79 -11.77
CA ILE A 38 9.75 2.63 -10.88
C ILE A 38 11.08 2.42 -10.16
N ASP A 39 12.20 2.62 -10.86
CA ASP A 39 13.54 2.53 -10.29
C ASP A 39 13.78 3.59 -9.22
N LYS A 40 13.39 4.86 -9.45
CA LYS A 40 13.48 5.89 -8.40
C LYS A 40 12.72 5.51 -7.14
N LEU A 41 11.50 5.00 -7.28
CA LEU A 41 10.70 4.52 -6.15
C LEU A 41 11.34 3.30 -5.47
N HIS A 42 11.97 2.42 -6.25
CA HIS A 42 12.74 1.28 -5.73
C HIS A 42 13.95 1.75 -4.90
N GLN A 43 14.71 2.74 -5.39
CA GLN A 43 15.83 3.32 -4.65
C GLN A 43 15.38 3.97 -3.34
N VAL A 44 14.25 4.69 -3.35
CA VAL A 44 13.66 5.23 -2.12
C VAL A 44 13.31 4.08 -1.15
N ALA A 45 12.62 3.05 -1.64
CA ALA A 45 12.23 1.90 -0.83
C ALA A 45 13.42 1.19 -0.15
N LEU A 46 14.57 1.12 -0.82
CA LEU A 46 15.79 0.54 -0.25
C LEU A 46 16.37 1.35 0.92
N THR A 47 15.98 2.62 1.07
CA THR A 47 16.37 3.47 2.22
C THR A 47 15.38 3.40 3.37
N LEU A 48 14.17 2.86 3.14
CA LEU A 48 13.14 2.73 4.16
C LEU A 48 13.41 1.50 5.04
N PRO A 49 12.93 1.50 6.31
CA PRO A 49 13.21 0.44 7.28
C PRO A 49 12.32 -0.80 7.05
N TRP A 50 12.28 -1.30 5.81
CA TRP A 50 11.45 -2.43 5.40
C TRP A 50 12.19 -3.75 5.55
N VAL A 51 11.44 -4.83 5.77
CA VAL A 51 12.00 -6.18 5.95
C VAL A 51 12.66 -6.67 4.66
N GLN A 52 12.02 -6.43 3.51
CA GLN A 52 12.54 -6.86 2.22
C GLN A 52 12.00 -5.99 1.09
N VAL A 53 12.88 -5.61 0.17
CA VAL A 53 12.51 -5.01 -1.13
C VAL A 53 12.97 -5.96 -2.22
N ASN A 54 12.04 -6.47 -3.03
CA ASN A 54 12.37 -7.38 -4.11
C ASN A 54 12.93 -6.63 -5.32
N PRO A 55 13.72 -7.28 -6.19
CA PRO A 55 14.18 -6.67 -7.43
C PRO A 55 13.02 -6.25 -8.35
N ILE A 56 13.28 -5.23 -9.17
CA ILE A 56 12.38 -4.83 -10.25
C ILE A 56 12.19 -5.99 -11.23
N ARG A 57 10.94 -6.19 -11.64
CA ARG A 57 10.51 -7.14 -12.65
C ARG A 57 9.91 -6.40 -13.83
N GLU A 58 10.27 -6.85 -15.01
CA GLU A 58 9.67 -6.44 -16.28
C GLU A 58 9.02 -7.68 -16.90
N LEU A 59 7.73 -7.59 -17.18
CA LEU A 59 6.98 -8.70 -17.78
C LEU A 59 6.32 -8.23 -19.07
N ASN A 60 6.40 -9.07 -20.09
CA ASN A 60 5.63 -8.91 -21.32
C ASN A 60 4.26 -9.60 -21.21
N GLN A 61 3.41 -9.39 -22.22
CA GLN A 61 2.07 -9.94 -22.28
C GLN A 61 2.03 -11.47 -22.09
N THR A 62 2.90 -12.23 -22.77
CA THR A 62 2.93 -13.70 -22.66
C THR A 62 3.21 -14.16 -21.22
N GLN A 63 4.10 -13.46 -20.52
CA GLN A 63 4.40 -13.76 -19.12
C GLN A 63 3.23 -13.39 -18.20
N LEU A 64 2.52 -12.28 -18.48
CA LEU A 64 1.37 -11.80 -17.71
C LEU A 64 0.13 -12.68 -17.88
N ASP A 65 -0.06 -13.26 -19.07
CA ASP A 65 -1.18 -14.16 -19.39
C ASP A 65 -1.00 -15.57 -18.82
N ASN A 66 0.19 -15.92 -18.33
CA ASN A 66 0.40 -17.20 -17.65
C ASN A 66 -0.34 -17.22 -16.30
N THR A 67 -1.37 -18.07 -16.21
CA THR A 67 -2.23 -18.29 -15.04
C THR A 67 -1.85 -19.52 -14.20
N ASP A 68 -0.65 -20.08 -14.39
CA ASP A 68 -0.16 -21.16 -13.53
C ASP A 68 -0.10 -20.69 -12.07
N ALA A 69 -0.86 -21.36 -11.20
CA ALA A 69 -0.94 -21.03 -9.78
C ALA A 69 0.37 -21.31 -9.02
N THR A 70 1.28 -22.08 -9.62
CA THR A 70 2.62 -22.33 -9.07
C THR A 70 3.64 -21.25 -9.46
N ASP A 71 3.27 -20.32 -10.35
CA ASP A 71 4.12 -19.20 -10.72
C ASP A 71 4.37 -18.30 -9.49
N PRO A 72 5.62 -18.03 -9.11
CA PRO A 72 5.93 -17.16 -7.96
C PRO A 72 5.40 -15.73 -8.12
N LEU A 73 5.05 -15.31 -9.34
CA LEU A 73 4.47 -14.00 -9.64
C LEU A 73 2.94 -14.04 -9.76
N PHE A 74 2.27 -15.17 -9.51
CA PHE A 74 0.83 -15.36 -9.72
C PHE A 74 -0.01 -14.24 -9.08
N PHE A 75 0.19 -13.93 -7.79
CA PHE A 75 -0.55 -12.87 -7.10
C PHE A 75 -0.24 -11.46 -7.62
N LEU A 76 0.99 -11.23 -8.10
CA LEU A 76 1.37 -9.96 -8.72
C LEU A 76 0.61 -9.77 -10.05
N LYS A 77 0.50 -10.81 -10.87
CA LYS A 77 -0.26 -10.78 -12.12
C LYS A 77 -1.76 -10.59 -11.89
N ILE A 78 -2.31 -11.21 -10.85
CA ILE A 78 -3.71 -10.97 -10.43
C ILE A 78 -3.90 -9.50 -10.08
N SER A 79 -3.00 -8.93 -9.28
CA SER A 79 -3.05 -7.53 -8.86
C SER A 79 -2.89 -6.55 -10.03
N ALA A 80 -2.13 -6.94 -11.06
CA ALA A 80 -1.90 -6.14 -12.25
C ALA A 80 -3.07 -6.17 -13.25
N ALA A 81 -3.95 -7.17 -13.19
CA ALA A 81 -5.09 -7.26 -14.11
C ALA A 81 -6.22 -6.31 -13.70
N LYS A 82 -6.92 -5.76 -14.69
CA LYS A 82 -8.16 -5.01 -14.47
C LYS A 82 -9.37 -5.93 -14.60
N ILE A 83 -10.40 -5.65 -13.80
CA ILE A 83 -11.71 -6.30 -13.93
C ILE A 83 -12.71 -5.24 -14.41
N LEU A 84 -13.32 -5.48 -15.56
CA LEU A 84 -14.41 -4.68 -16.09
C LEU A 84 -15.72 -5.46 -15.92
N ILE A 85 -16.75 -4.80 -15.41
CA ILE A 85 -18.09 -5.37 -15.28
C ILE A 85 -19.02 -4.58 -16.20
N THR A 86 -19.51 -5.23 -17.25
CA THR A 86 -20.39 -4.61 -18.25
C THR A 86 -21.59 -5.50 -18.45
N GLU A 87 -22.82 -4.98 -18.26
CA GLU A 87 -24.07 -5.72 -18.48
C GLU A 87 -24.16 -7.08 -17.75
N GLY A 88 -23.47 -7.22 -16.61
CA GLY A 88 -23.42 -8.47 -15.84
C GLY A 88 -22.32 -9.45 -16.26
N GLU A 89 -21.55 -9.13 -17.30
CA GLU A 89 -20.35 -9.88 -17.69
C GLU A 89 -19.11 -9.35 -16.97
N ILE A 90 -18.25 -10.28 -16.51
CA ILE A 90 -16.98 -9.97 -15.87
C ILE A 90 -15.86 -10.24 -16.88
N GLN A 91 -15.20 -9.18 -17.33
CA GLN A 91 -14.05 -9.28 -18.22
C GLN A 91 -12.76 -8.96 -17.47
N LYS A 92 -11.81 -9.90 -17.49
CA LYS A 92 -10.44 -9.64 -17.05
C LYS A 92 -9.63 -9.05 -18.20
N ILE A 93 -8.97 -7.93 -17.96
CA ILE A 93 -8.07 -7.27 -18.90
C ILE A 93 -6.64 -7.45 -18.38
N SER A 94 -5.87 -8.31 -19.02
CA SER A 94 -4.44 -8.46 -18.77
C SER A 94 -3.66 -7.27 -19.33
N PRO A 95 -2.59 -6.80 -18.65
CA PRO A 95 -1.68 -5.82 -19.23
C PRO A 95 -0.86 -6.42 -20.38
N THR A 96 -0.42 -5.55 -21.28
CA THR A 96 0.55 -5.86 -22.36
C THR A 96 2.00 -5.69 -21.92
N ALA A 97 2.24 -4.86 -20.91
CA ALA A 97 3.55 -4.63 -20.30
C ALA A 97 3.40 -4.31 -18.82
N PHE A 98 4.37 -4.74 -18.03
CA PHE A 98 4.46 -4.50 -16.59
C PHE A 98 5.89 -4.13 -16.22
N ILE A 99 6.04 -3.14 -15.35
CA ILE A 99 7.30 -2.82 -14.68
C ILE A 99 6.99 -2.58 -13.20
N GLY A 100 7.62 -3.31 -12.29
CA GLY A 100 7.30 -3.15 -10.88
C GLY A 100 8.07 -4.07 -9.96
N TRP A 101 7.85 -3.90 -8.67
CA TRP A 101 8.46 -4.67 -7.61
C TRP A 101 7.49 -4.82 -6.43
N THR A 102 7.83 -5.73 -5.52
CA THR A 102 7.08 -5.94 -4.29
C THR A 102 7.98 -5.80 -3.08
N ALA A 103 7.40 -5.48 -1.94
CA ALA A 103 8.11 -5.43 -0.67
C ALA A 103 7.34 -6.15 0.43
N HIS A 104 8.10 -6.67 1.39
CA HIS A 104 7.60 -7.00 2.72
C HIS A 104 7.96 -5.83 3.62
N VAL A 105 6.97 -5.00 3.94
CA VAL A 105 7.19 -3.74 4.67
C VAL A 105 7.54 -4.04 6.13
N ALA A 106 6.70 -4.82 6.79
CA ALA A 106 6.89 -5.29 8.16
C ALA A 106 6.08 -6.56 8.38
N GLU A 107 6.43 -7.33 9.42
CA GLU A 107 5.61 -8.46 9.87
C GLU A 107 4.16 -7.99 10.10
N GLY A 108 3.19 -8.80 9.69
CA GLY A 108 1.77 -8.45 9.75
C GLY A 108 1.28 -7.47 8.66
N CYS A 109 2.12 -7.04 7.71
CA CYS A 109 1.66 -6.32 6.52
C CYS A 109 1.38 -7.28 5.37
N GLU A 110 0.35 -6.98 4.57
CA GLU A 110 0.28 -7.56 3.23
C GLU A 110 1.46 -7.06 2.37
N SER A 111 1.86 -7.84 1.36
CA SER A 111 2.93 -7.41 0.47
C SER A 111 2.53 -6.16 -0.32
N LEU A 112 3.34 -5.11 -0.17
CA LEU A 112 3.25 -3.86 -0.93
C LEU A 112 3.67 -4.13 -2.38
N LYS A 113 2.95 -3.54 -3.35
CA LYS A 113 3.18 -3.74 -4.78
C LYS A 113 3.26 -2.39 -5.48
N ILE A 114 4.44 -2.03 -5.95
CA ILE A 114 4.66 -0.78 -6.67
C ILE A 114 4.96 -1.14 -8.11
N PHE A 115 4.07 -0.76 -9.03
CA PHE A 115 4.20 -1.11 -10.43
C PHE A 115 3.54 -0.08 -11.32
N LEU A 116 3.81 -0.20 -12.62
CA LEU A 116 3.11 0.46 -13.70
C LEU A 116 2.81 -0.60 -14.77
N CYS A 117 1.59 -0.57 -15.28
CA CYS A 117 1.09 -1.45 -16.34
C CYS A 117 0.67 -0.64 -17.55
N ARG A 118 0.82 -1.23 -18.75
CA ARG A 118 0.17 -0.73 -19.96
C ARG A 118 -0.84 -1.75 -20.46
N TYR A 119 -2.07 -1.30 -20.73
CA TYR A 119 -3.18 -2.18 -21.12
C TYR A 119 -3.47 -2.10 -22.63
N PRO A 120 -4.12 -3.13 -23.22
CA PRO A 120 -4.49 -3.11 -24.64
C PRO A 120 -5.26 -1.84 -25.02
N GLY A 121 -4.87 -1.21 -26.12
CA GLY A 121 -5.51 0.02 -26.61
C GLY A 121 -5.14 1.31 -25.87
N SER A 122 -4.28 1.24 -24.85
CA SER A 122 -3.80 2.42 -24.11
C SER A 122 -2.30 2.64 -24.30
N GLN A 123 -1.89 3.91 -24.42
CA GLN A 123 -0.47 4.31 -24.36
C GLN A 123 -0.05 4.78 -22.97
N VAL A 124 -1.00 4.91 -22.05
CA VAL A 124 -0.78 5.35 -20.67
C VAL A 124 -0.24 4.20 -19.85
N TRP A 125 0.69 4.51 -18.95
CA TRP A 125 1.06 3.60 -17.88
C TRP A 125 0.27 3.95 -16.63
N GLU A 126 -0.35 2.95 -16.03
CA GLU A 126 -1.19 3.13 -14.86
C GLU A 126 -1.10 1.91 -13.95
N ALA A 127 -1.45 2.11 -12.68
CA ALA A 127 -1.52 1.03 -11.71
C ALA A 127 -2.54 1.37 -10.63
N GLN A 128 -3.10 0.33 -10.04
CA GLN A 128 -3.89 0.41 -8.82
C GLN A 128 -3.44 -0.72 -7.92
N SER A 129 -3.20 -0.42 -6.64
CA SER A 129 -2.95 -1.46 -5.65
C SER A 129 -3.35 -0.98 -4.26
N PHE A 130 -3.10 -1.84 -3.28
CA PHE A 130 -3.32 -1.54 -1.88
C PHE A 130 -2.37 -2.33 -1.00
N CYS A 131 -2.22 -1.89 0.25
CA CYS A 131 -1.48 -2.61 1.28
C CYS A 131 -2.22 -2.50 2.62
N LYS A 132 -2.62 -3.64 3.17
CA LYS A 132 -3.14 -3.74 4.53
C LYS A 132 -2.02 -3.72 5.54
N THR A 133 -2.16 -2.87 6.55
CA THR A 133 -1.12 -2.67 7.58
C THR A 133 -1.60 -3.04 8.98
N GLN A 134 -2.91 -3.24 9.18
CA GLN A 134 -3.49 -3.38 10.53
C GLN A 134 -2.93 -4.56 11.34
N TYR A 135 -2.55 -5.68 10.72
CA TYR A 135 -2.02 -6.82 11.47
C TYR A 135 -0.59 -6.60 11.97
N ALA A 136 0.14 -5.60 11.43
CA ALA A 136 1.43 -5.18 11.97
C ALA A 136 1.33 -4.66 13.41
N ALA A 137 0.13 -4.29 13.86
CA ALA A 137 -0.15 -3.84 15.22
C ALA A 137 -0.31 -5.00 16.22
N LEU A 138 -0.43 -6.25 15.75
CA LEU A 138 -0.52 -7.42 16.62
C LEU A 138 0.77 -7.59 17.42
N GLN A 139 0.66 -8.09 18.65
CA GLN A 139 1.80 -8.18 19.56
C GLN A 139 2.91 -9.11 19.01
N GLU A 140 2.51 -10.23 18.42
CA GLU A 140 3.39 -11.18 17.75
C GLU A 140 4.10 -10.58 16.51
N SER A 141 3.54 -9.51 15.94
CA SER A 141 4.11 -8.77 14.81
C SER A 141 4.91 -7.54 15.26
N GLY A 142 5.07 -7.29 16.56
CA GLY A 142 5.82 -6.14 17.09
C GLY A 142 4.98 -4.96 17.56
N GLY A 143 3.65 -5.11 17.62
CA GLY A 143 2.75 -4.17 18.28
C GLY A 143 2.56 -2.85 17.52
N ILE A 144 1.94 -1.88 18.20
CA ILE A 144 1.58 -0.58 17.61
C ILE A 144 2.80 0.15 17.00
N LEU A 145 3.99 0.04 17.59
CA LEU A 145 5.20 0.66 17.04
C LEU A 145 5.56 0.08 15.66
N ASN A 146 5.40 -1.23 15.47
CA ASN A 146 5.65 -1.87 14.17
C ASN A 146 4.62 -1.40 13.13
N PHE A 147 3.35 -1.29 13.51
CA PHE A 147 2.30 -0.70 12.68
C PHE A 147 2.61 0.74 12.28
N LEU A 148 2.95 1.61 13.24
CA LEU A 148 3.24 3.01 12.94
C LEU A 148 4.42 3.12 11.98
N ARG A 149 5.49 2.36 12.20
CA ARG A 149 6.65 2.33 11.29
C ARG A 149 6.24 1.89 9.89
N ALA A 150 5.48 0.79 9.78
CA ALA A 150 5.05 0.25 8.50
C ALA A 150 4.15 1.21 7.73
N HIS A 151 3.10 1.71 8.39
CA HIS A 151 2.11 2.58 7.78
C HIS A 151 2.73 3.92 7.35
N THR A 152 3.47 4.58 8.24
CA THR A 152 4.12 5.87 7.93
C THR A 152 5.19 5.75 6.85
N SER A 153 5.96 4.67 6.82
CA SER A 153 6.98 4.47 5.76
C SER A 153 6.37 4.21 4.38
N ILE A 154 5.20 3.56 4.29
CA ILE A 154 4.46 3.49 3.02
C ILE A 154 4.02 4.88 2.58
N ILE A 155 3.51 5.70 3.50
CA ILE A 155 3.10 7.08 3.22
C ILE A 155 4.29 7.94 2.75
N LEU A 156 5.48 7.77 3.35
CA LEU A 156 6.71 8.42 2.87
C LEU A 156 7.07 8.01 1.44
N LEU A 157 6.91 6.73 1.06
CA LEU A 157 7.08 6.34 -0.33
C LEU A 157 6.05 7.04 -1.23
N LEU A 158 4.78 7.10 -0.82
CA LEU A 158 3.71 7.74 -1.60
C LEU A 158 3.93 9.26 -1.75
N ASP A 159 4.55 9.92 -0.77
CA ASP A 159 5.00 11.31 -0.91
C ASP A 159 6.04 11.43 -2.05
N GLU A 160 6.94 10.47 -2.22
CA GLU A 160 7.87 10.43 -3.37
C GLU A 160 7.15 10.18 -4.69
N VAL A 161 6.11 9.34 -4.72
CA VAL A 161 5.27 9.16 -5.91
C VAL A 161 4.61 10.50 -6.30
N GLN A 162 4.13 11.26 -5.32
CA GLN A 162 3.55 12.58 -5.54
C GLN A 162 4.58 13.56 -6.13
N LYS A 163 5.80 13.60 -5.57
CA LYS A 163 6.90 14.44 -6.08
C LYS A 163 7.30 14.10 -7.51
N LEU A 164 7.20 12.82 -7.89
CA LEU A 164 7.43 12.37 -9.27
C LEU A 164 6.28 12.72 -10.23
N GLY A 165 5.15 13.22 -9.72
CA GLY A 165 4.01 13.67 -10.52
C GLY A 165 3.18 12.55 -11.14
N ILE A 166 3.25 11.34 -10.58
CA ILE A 166 2.53 10.16 -11.10
C ILE A 166 1.45 9.64 -10.16
N LEU A 167 1.26 10.27 -9.00
CA LEU A 167 0.23 9.89 -8.05
C LEU A 167 -1.13 10.39 -8.54
N GLU A 168 -2.08 9.49 -8.76
CA GLU A 168 -3.44 9.83 -9.19
C GLU A 168 -4.40 9.89 -8.00
N GLU A 169 -4.31 8.92 -7.10
CA GLU A 169 -5.21 8.81 -5.94
C GLU A 169 -4.52 8.08 -4.77
N VAL A 170 -4.83 8.49 -3.55
CA VAL A 170 -4.60 7.72 -2.33
C VAL A 170 -5.88 7.74 -1.51
N VAL A 171 -6.31 6.56 -1.05
CA VAL A 171 -7.36 6.40 -0.06
C VAL A 171 -6.78 5.60 1.09
N ASP A 172 -6.48 6.29 2.18
CA ASP A 172 -6.02 5.69 3.42
C ASP A 172 -7.21 5.59 4.38
N GLU A 173 -7.61 4.36 4.72
CA GLU A 173 -8.75 4.11 5.60
C GLU A 173 -8.55 4.66 7.02
N SER A 174 -7.30 4.93 7.43
CA SER A 174 -6.98 5.60 8.70
C SER A 174 -7.06 7.12 8.64
N HIS A 175 -7.18 7.70 7.44
CA HIS A 175 -7.10 9.12 7.14
C HIS A 175 -5.74 9.80 7.44
N TYR A 176 -4.70 9.03 7.76
CA TYR A 176 -3.37 9.58 8.02
C TYR A 176 -2.75 10.22 6.78
N TRP A 177 -3.11 9.74 5.59
CA TRP A 177 -2.78 10.39 4.32
C TRP A 177 -3.21 11.88 4.26
N GLU A 178 -4.29 12.27 4.92
CA GLU A 178 -4.81 13.63 4.88
C GLU A 178 -4.30 14.47 6.06
N HIS A 179 -4.29 13.89 7.27
CA HIS A 179 -4.06 14.66 8.48
C HIS A 179 -2.63 14.61 9.01
N ARG A 180 -1.81 13.61 8.61
CA ARG A 180 -0.41 13.42 9.09
C ARG A 180 -0.28 13.53 10.63
N ASP A 181 -1.25 12.98 11.35
CA ASP A 181 -1.41 13.11 12.81
C ASP A 181 -1.27 11.72 13.43
N LEU A 182 -0.10 11.47 14.02
CA LEU A 182 0.22 10.18 14.63
C LEU A 182 -0.74 9.84 15.77
N LYS A 183 -1.26 10.84 16.50
CA LYS A 183 -2.19 10.59 17.60
C LYS A 183 -3.49 9.99 17.08
N LYS A 184 -4.05 10.57 16.02
CA LYS A 184 -5.26 10.05 15.36
C LYS A 184 -5.03 8.67 14.75
N LEU A 185 -3.88 8.44 14.12
CA LEU A 185 -3.51 7.13 13.59
C LEU A 185 -3.46 6.06 14.69
N ILE A 186 -2.90 6.39 15.86
CA ILE A 186 -2.88 5.52 17.03
C ILE A 186 -4.30 5.25 17.56
N GLU A 187 -5.16 6.26 17.59
CA GLU A 187 -6.55 6.12 18.01
C GLU A 187 -7.33 5.18 17.08
N GLU A 188 -7.15 5.30 15.75
CA GLU A 188 -7.81 4.42 14.77
C GLU A 188 -7.36 2.96 14.90
N ILE A 189 -6.05 2.68 15.02
CA ILE A 189 -5.60 1.28 15.17
C ILE A 189 -6.04 0.67 16.50
N LYS A 190 -6.09 1.44 17.59
CA LYS A 190 -6.59 0.94 18.87
C LYS A 190 -8.08 0.67 18.84
N ALA A 191 -8.86 1.53 18.18
CA ALA A 191 -10.28 1.30 17.97
C ALA A 191 -10.51 0.00 17.18
N TRP A 192 -9.68 -0.24 16.15
CA TRP A 192 -9.70 -1.49 15.38
C TRP A 192 -9.34 -2.72 16.24
N GLN A 193 -8.30 -2.63 17.08
CA GLN A 193 -7.91 -3.72 18.00
C GLN A 193 -8.83 -3.89 19.22
N GLY A 194 -9.73 -2.94 19.48
CA GLY A 194 -10.55 -2.91 20.70
C GLY A 194 -9.75 -2.60 21.97
N LEU A 195 -8.60 -1.94 21.86
CA LEU A 195 -7.74 -1.56 22.98
C LEU A 195 -8.19 -0.26 23.65
N THR A 196 -7.98 -0.15 24.97
CA THR A 196 -8.40 1.00 25.79
C THR A 196 -7.27 1.75 26.48
N ASP A 197 -6.00 1.35 26.26
CA ASP A 197 -4.82 1.96 26.88
C ASP A 197 -4.75 3.47 26.63
N SER A 198 -3.90 4.22 27.34
CA SER A 198 -3.76 5.65 27.05
C SER A 198 -2.89 5.85 25.79
N VAL A 199 -3.20 6.86 24.96
CA VAL A 199 -2.32 7.20 23.82
C VAL A 199 -0.97 7.77 24.30
N GLY A 200 -0.95 8.39 25.49
CA GLY A 200 0.27 8.94 26.11
C GLY A 200 1.35 7.89 26.35
N GLU A 201 0.99 6.70 26.83
CA GLU A 201 1.94 5.60 27.06
C GLU A 201 2.65 5.18 25.76
N ILE A 202 1.95 5.18 24.63
CA ILE A 202 2.52 4.83 23.32
C ILE A 202 3.50 5.91 22.86
N PHE A 203 3.18 7.19 23.08
CA PHE A 203 4.10 8.29 22.77
C PHE A 203 5.37 8.26 23.63
N GLU A 204 5.29 7.84 24.88
CA GLU A 204 6.48 7.59 25.70
C GLU A 204 7.35 6.47 25.11
N GLN A 205 6.72 5.39 24.64
CA GLN A 205 7.44 4.28 23.98
C GLN A 205 8.11 4.75 22.68
N ILE A 206 7.42 5.54 21.86
CA ILE A 206 7.98 6.17 20.65
C ILE A 206 9.19 7.03 21.02
N SER A 207 9.05 7.89 22.03
CA SER A 207 10.11 8.82 22.45
C SER A 207 11.37 8.08 22.93
N ARG A 208 11.20 6.90 23.55
CA ARG A 208 12.31 6.04 23.98
C ARG A 208 12.92 5.21 22.84
N ASN A 209 12.25 5.11 21.69
CA ASN A 209 12.71 4.34 20.55
C ASN A 209 13.49 5.22 19.56
N SER A 210 14.83 5.20 19.66
CA SER A 210 15.71 6.01 18.82
C SER A 210 15.54 5.73 17.32
N LEU A 211 15.27 4.49 16.93
CA LEU A 211 15.08 4.12 15.54
C LEU A 211 13.85 4.82 14.94
N PHE A 212 12.71 4.86 15.64
CA PHE A 212 11.51 5.52 15.12
C PHE A 212 11.70 7.04 14.91
N ASN A 213 12.47 7.68 15.79
CA ASN A 213 12.72 9.13 15.74
C ASN A 213 13.66 9.57 14.61
N ASP A 214 14.55 8.69 14.15
CA ASP A 214 15.49 9.02 13.08
C ASP A 214 14.85 8.92 11.68
N TYR A 215 13.73 8.20 11.53
CA TYR A 215 13.01 8.06 10.25
C TYR A 215 11.88 9.07 10.01
N ASN A 216 11.45 9.80 11.05
CA ASN A 216 10.31 10.72 11.00
C ASN A 216 10.70 12.20 11.17
N LYS A 217 11.97 12.56 10.97
CA LYS A 217 12.46 13.94 10.86
C LYS A 217 12.47 14.39 9.41
#